data_AF-A0A2X1KSJ1-F1
#
_entry.id   AF-A0A2X1KSJ1-F1
#
_cell.length_a   1.000
_cell.length_b   1.000
_cell.length_c   1.000
_cell.angle_alpha   90.00
_cell.angle_beta   90.00
_cell.angle_gamma   90.00
#
_symmetry.space_group_name_H-M   'P 1'
#
loop_
_entity.id
_entity.type
_entity.pdbx_description
1 polymer ?
#
loop_
_entity_poly.entity_id
_entity_poly.type
_entity_poly.pdbx_seq_one_letter_code
_entity_poly.pdbx_strand_id
1 'polypeptide(L)'
;MTFAILWHVLIGAAKTTSVVMFLVASAQVSAWLITIAELPMMVSDLLQPLVDSPRLLFIVIMVAILIVGMVMDLTPTVLILTPVLMSLVKEAGIDPIYFGVMFIINCSIGLITPPIGNVLNVISGVAKLKFDDAVRGVFPYVLVLYSLLVVFVFIPDLIILPLKWIN
;
A
#
# COMPACT_ATOMS: atom_id res chain seq x y z
N MET A 1 -34.21 -21.36 -9.91
CA MET A 1 -33.96 -20.30 -8.91
C MET A 1 -35.17 -19.38 -8.93
N THR A 2 -35.98 -19.38 -7.87
CA THR A 2 -37.22 -18.56 -7.80
C THR A 2 -36.86 -17.09 -7.59
N PHE A 3 -37.58 -16.16 -8.23
CA PHE A 3 -37.33 -14.70 -8.13
C PHE A 3 -37.26 -14.19 -6.66
N ALA A 4 -38.03 -14.82 -5.77
CA ALA A 4 -38.03 -14.53 -4.33
C ALA A 4 -36.70 -14.90 -3.61
N ILE A 5 -36.00 -15.94 -4.07
CA ILE A 5 -34.70 -16.35 -3.52
C ILE A 5 -33.61 -15.38 -4.00
N LEU A 6 -33.67 -14.97 -5.28
CA LEU A 6 -32.74 -13.98 -5.82
C LEU A 6 -32.81 -12.64 -5.07
N TRP A 7 -34.03 -12.17 -4.78
CA TRP A 7 -34.24 -10.95 -3.99
C TRP A 7 -33.67 -11.04 -2.56
N HIS A 8 -33.89 -12.17 -1.87
CA HIS A 8 -33.33 -12.39 -0.53
C HIS A 8 -31.80 -12.46 -0.53
N VAL A 9 -31.19 -13.13 -1.53
CA VAL A 9 -29.73 -13.22 -1.65
C VAL A 9 -29.13 -11.86 -1.98
N LEU A 10 -29.76 -11.07 -2.87
CA LEU A 10 -29.32 -9.72 -3.20
C LEU A 10 -29.37 -8.78 -1.99
N ILE A 11 -30.44 -8.81 -1.20
CA ILE A 11 -30.53 -8.00 0.03
C ILE A 11 -29.50 -8.45 1.06
N GLY A 12 -29.29 -9.76 1.22
CA GLY A 12 -28.27 -10.31 2.12
C GLY A 12 -26.86 -9.83 1.73
N ALA A 13 -26.52 -9.96 0.45
CA ALA A 13 -25.25 -9.48 -0.11
C ALA A 13 -25.09 -7.96 0.05
N ALA A 14 -26.12 -7.19 -0.29
CA ALA A 14 -26.13 -5.73 -0.15
C ALA A 14 -25.93 -5.31 1.31
N LYS A 15 -26.58 -5.97 2.28
CA LYS A 15 -26.41 -5.65 3.71
C LYS A 15 -24.97 -5.89 4.18
N THR A 16 -24.34 -6.97 3.74
CA THR A 16 -22.93 -7.23 4.06
C THR A 16 -22.00 -6.22 3.40
N THR A 17 -22.21 -5.87 2.13
CA THR A 17 -21.36 -4.92 1.42
C THR A 17 -21.56 -3.48 1.89
N SER A 18 -22.76 -3.08 2.34
CA SER A 18 -23.00 -1.73 2.87
C SER A 18 -22.21 -1.44 4.14
N VAL A 19 -22.11 -2.39 5.07
CA VAL A 19 -21.29 -2.22 6.29
C VAL A 19 -19.82 -2.04 5.92
N VAL A 20 -19.36 -2.80 4.93
CA VAL A 20 -17.98 -2.78 4.46
C VAL A 20 -17.67 -1.45 3.76
N MET A 21 -18.53 -1.03 2.82
CA MET A 21 -18.37 0.25 2.12
C MET A 21 -18.46 1.45 3.05
N PHE A 22 -19.24 1.36 4.14
CA PHE A 22 -19.27 2.40 5.17
C PHE A 22 -17.94 2.52 5.92
N LEU A 23 -17.32 1.39 6.27
CA LEU A 23 -15.98 1.38 6.88
C LEU A 23 -14.92 1.93 5.91
N VAL A 24 -14.96 1.52 4.63
CA VAL A 24 -14.08 2.06 3.58
C VAL A 24 -14.22 3.59 3.48
N ALA A 25 -15.46 4.09 3.43
CA ALA A 25 -15.74 5.51 3.33
C ALA A 25 -15.17 6.30 4.52
N SER A 26 -15.29 5.78 5.74
CA SER A 26 -14.72 6.43 6.93
C SER A 26 -13.19 6.51 6.87
N ALA A 27 -12.52 5.47 6.36
CA ALA A 27 -11.08 5.46 6.21
C ALA A 27 -10.58 6.39 5.09
N GLN A 28 -11.40 6.60 4.05
CA GLN A 28 -11.08 7.50 2.95
C GLN A 28 -10.98 8.96 3.39
N VAL A 29 -11.70 9.36 4.45
CA VAL A 29 -11.60 10.70 5.05
C VAL A 29 -10.21 10.95 5.63
N SER A 30 -9.63 9.96 6.32
CA SER A 30 -8.26 10.05 6.85
C SER A 30 -7.23 10.18 5.72
N ALA A 31 -7.39 9.40 4.65
CA ALA A 31 -6.51 9.49 3.47
C ALA A 31 -6.62 10.86 2.76
N TRP A 32 -7.82 11.46 2.73
CA TRP A 32 -8.04 12.78 2.16
C TRP A 32 -7.37 13.90 2.97
N LEU A 33 -7.46 13.85 4.31
CA LEU A 33 -6.79 14.82 5.19
C LEU A 33 -5.26 14.84 4.99
N ILE A 34 -4.65 13.67 4.81
CA ILE A 34 -3.20 13.52 4.57
C ILE A 34 -2.81 14.09 3.21
N THR A 35 -3.68 13.90 2.22
CA THR A 35 -3.48 14.46 0.89
C THR A 35 -3.52 15.98 0.92
N ILE A 36 -4.46 16.57 1.67
CA ILE A 36 -4.56 18.03 1.85
C ILE A 36 -3.40 18.58 2.67
N ALA A 37 -2.90 17.81 3.64
CA ALA A 37 -1.75 18.21 4.45
C ALA A 37 -0.43 18.23 3.66
N GLU A 38 -0.44 17.90 2.36
CA GLU A 38 0.73 17.91 1.48
C GLU A 38 1.90 17.07 2.02
N LEU A 39 1.61 16.07 2.84
CA LEU A 39 2.60 15.14 3.39
C LEU A 39 3.50 14.51 2.31
N PRO A 40 2.99 14.15 1.12
CA PRO A 40 3.84 13.67 0.02
C PRO A 40 4.90 14.68 -0.43
N MET A 41 4.60 15.99 -0.46
CA MET A 41 5.56 17.04 -0.84
C MET A 41 6.59 17.26 0.26
N MET A 42 6.17 17.27 1.52
CA MET A 42 7.11 17.39 2.65
C MET A 42 8.12 16.23 2.68
N VAL A 43 7.68 15.02 2.36
CA VAL A 43 8.57 13.85 2.24
C VAL A 43 9.54 14.02 1.08
N SER A 44 9.09 14.52 -0.06
CA SER A 44 9.95 14.80 -1.23
C SER A 44 11.05 15.82 -0.90
N ASP A 45 10.70 16.92 -0.24
CA ASP A 45 11.66 17.96 0.14
C ASP A 45 12.71 17.45 1.15
N LEU A 46 12.31 16.55 2.04
CA LEU A 46 13.22 15.90 2.99
C LEU A 46 14.20 14.93 2.31
N LEU A 47 13.84 14.41 1.13
CA LEU A 47 14.59 13.42 0.37
C LEU A 47 15.55 14.05 -0.66
N GLN A 48 15.29 15.27 -1.13
CA GLN A 48 16.17 16.00 -2.07
C GLN A 48 17.66 16.04 -1.68
N PRO A 49 18.05 16.21 -0.40
CA PRO A 49 19.46 16.25 0.00
C PRO A 49 20.16 14.89 -0.09
N LEU A 50 19.42 13.78 -0.20
CA LEU A 50 19.94 12.41 -0.20
C LEU A 50 20.20 11.87 -1.61
N VAL A 51 19.89 12.65 -2.65
CA VAL A 51 20.01 12.26 -4.07
C VAL A 51 21.45 11.89 -4.46
N ASP A 52 22.46 12.44 -3.79
CA ASP A 52 23.88 12.12 -4.01
C ASP A 52 24.26 10.66 -3.67
N SER A 53 23.38 9.93 -2.98
CA SER A 53 23.63 8.55 -2.55
C SER A 53 22.47 7.60 -2.96
N PRO A 54 22.50 7.03 -4.19
CA PRO A 54 21.37 6.30 -4.78
C PRO A 54 20.82 5.15 -3.91
N ARG A 55 21.70 4.44 -3.19
CA ARG A 55 21.28 3.34 -2.29
C ARG A 55 20.57 3.83 -1.04
N LEU A 56 21.05 4.91 -0.43
CA LEU A 56 20.42 5.51 0.75
C LEU A 56 19.09 6.15 0.37
N LEU A 57 19.06 6.91 -0.74
CA LEU A 57 17.83 7.47 -1.28
C LEU A 57 16.76 6.40 -1.48
N PHE A 58 17.12 5.27 -2.10
CA PHE A 58 16.18 4.19 -2.35
C PHE A 58 15.61 3.57 -1.06
N ILE A 59 16.46 3.33 -0.05
CA ILE A 59 16.01 2.80 1.25
C ILE A 59 15.07 3.78 1.94
N VAL A 60 15.40 5.07 1.97
CA VAL A 60 14.57 6.08 2.63
C VAL A 60 13.25 6.27 1.87
N ILE A 61 13.26 6.26 0.54
CA ILE A 61 12.04 6.26 -0.28
C ILE A 61 11.16 5.06 0.05
N MET A 62 11.73 3.85 0.17
CA MET A 62 10.97 2.67 0.57
C MET A 62 10.38 2.82 1.97
N VAL A 63 11.14 3.29 2.95
CA VAL A 63 10.59 3.52 4.30
C VAL A 63 9.49 4.59 4.27
N ALA A 64 9.68 5.66 3.50
CA ALA A 64 8.69 6.72 3.37
C ALA A 64 7.39 6.22 2.69
N ILE A 65 7.48 5.46 1.60
CA ILE A 65 6.32 4.85 0.93
C ILE A 65 5.61 3.89 1.88
N LEU A 66 6.34 3.13 2.70
CA LEU A 66 5.75 2.22 3.67
C LEU A 66 4.93 3.00 4.70
N ILE A 67 5.49 4.08 5.26
CA ILE A 67 4.81 4.94 6.23
C ILE A 67 3.60 5.63 5.59
N VAL A 68 3.74 6.14 4.36
CA VAL A 68 2.64 6.81 3.66
C VAL A 68 1.55 5.81 3.27
N GLY A 69 1.92 4.65 2.70
CA GLY A 69 0.99 3.59 2.27
C GLY A 69 0.33 2.84 3.44
N MET A 70 0.84 3.00 4.65
CA MET A 70 0.17 2.55 5.89
C MET A 70 -1.06 3.39 6.23
N VAL A 71 -1.13 4.62 5.74
CA VAL A 71 -2.11 5.63 6.15
C VAL A 71 -2.97 6.09 4.96
N MET A 72 -2.39 6.12 3.76
CA MET A 72 -3.07 6.41 2.50
C MET A 72 -3.44 5.12 1.76
N ASP A 73 -4.56 5.16 1.04
CA ASP A 73 -4.99 4.05 0.19
C ASP A 73 -4.09 3.91 -1.06
N LEU A 74 -4.08 2.74 -1.72
CA LEU A 74 -3.26 2.47 -2.90
C LEU A 74 -3.55 3.48 -4.02
N THR A 75 -4.83 3.82 -4.24
CA THR A 75 -5.27 4.70 -5.33
C THR A 75 -4.66 6.10 -5.25
N PRO A 76 -4.83 6.88 -4.16
CA PRO A 76 -4.22 8.20 -4.06
C PRO A 76 -2.69 8.15 -3.96
N THR A 77 -2.14 7.11 -3.32
CA THR A 77 -0.68 6.93 -3.18
C THR A 77 -0.04 6.80 -4.57
N VAL A 78 -0.55 5.91 -5.42
CA VAL A 78 -0.05 5.74 -6.78
C VAL A 78 -0.22 7.03 -7.60
N LEU A 79 -1.37 7.69 -7.54
CA LEU A 79 -1.63 8.87 -8.37
C LEU A 79 -0.74 10.07 -8.00
N ILE A 80 -0.42 10.25 -6.71
CA ILE A 80 0.29 11.43 -6.21
C ILE A 80 1.79 11.16 -6.05
N LEU A 81 2.17 10.07 -5.37
CA LEU A 81 3.59 9.81 -5.08
C LEU A 81 4.35 9.26 -6.28
N THR A 82 3.70 8.54 -7.20
CA THR A 82 4.40 8.02 -8.39
C THR A 82 5.08 9.12 -9.20
N PRO A 83 4.39 10.18 -9.68
CA PRO A 83 5.05 11.21 -10.50
C PRO A 83 6.14 11.99 -9.74
N VAL A 84 5.94 12.22 -8.44
CA VAL A 84 6.90 12.93 -7.57
C VAL A 84 8.17 12.10 -7.38
N LEU A 85 8.02 10.85 -6.93
CA LEU A 85 9.14 9.95 -6.65
C LEU A 85 9.79 9.44 -7.94
N MET A 86 9.04 9.26 -9.03
CA MET A 86 9.59 8.83 -10.32
C MET A 86 10.59 9.85 -10.87
N SER A 87 10.34 11.15 -10.66
CA SER A 87 11.27 12.21 -11.08
C SER A 87 12.58 12.12 -10.29
N LEU A 88 12.50 11.98 -8.96
CA LEU A 88 13.66 11.80 -8.07
C LEU A 88 14.48 10.54 -8.38
N VAL A 89 13.79 9.41 -8.61
CA VAL A 89 14.41 8.11 -8.89
C VAL A 89 15.14 8.11 -10.24
N LYS A 90 14.58 8.79 -11.25
CA LYS A 90 15.24 8.98 -12.55
C LYS A 90 16.47 9.88 -12.45
N GLU A 91 16.40 10.95 -11.67
CA GLU A 91 17.55 11.83 -11.40
C GLU A 91 18.68 11.09 -10.66
N ALA A 92 18.33 10.20 -9.73
CA ALA A 92 19.28 9.36 -9.00
C ALA A 92 19.81 8.15 -9.80
N GLY A 93 19.37 7.96 -11.05
CA GLY A 93 19.82 6.88 -11.94
C GLY A 93 19.30 5.48 -11.56
N ILE A 94 18.19 5.40 -10.81
CA ILE A 94 17.58 4.13 -10.39
C ILE A 94 16.62 3.64 -11.49
N ASP A 95 16.57 2.33 -11.72
CA ASP A 95 15.68 1.73 -12.71
C ASP A 95 14.19 1.97 -12.35
N PRO A 96 13.39 2.58 -13.25
CA PRO A 96 11.97 2.88 -13.02
C PRO A 96 11.10 1.64 -12.77
N ILE A 97 11.45 0.51 -13.38
CA ILE A 97 10.70 -0.75 -13.28
C ILE A 97 10.94 -1.37 -11.92
N TYR A 98 12.20 -1.40 -11.48
CA TYR A 98 12.57 -1.84 -10.14
C TYR A 98 11.86 -0.98 -9.08
N PHE A 99 11.85 0.33 -9.25
CA PHE A 99 11.11 1.24 -8.38
C PHE A 99 9.61 0.97 -8.39
N GLY A 100 8.98 0.79 -9.55
CA GLY A 100 7.54 0.54 -9.66
C GLY A 100 7.10 -0.75 -8.97
N VAL A 101 7.85 -1.85 -9.14
CA VAL A 101 7.56 -3.12 -8.46
C VAL A 101 7.67 -2.97 -6.95
N MET A 102 8.78 -2.37 -6.49
CA MET A 102 9.00 -2.14 -5.06
C MET A 102 7.94 -1.20 -4.48
N PHE A 103 7.54 -0.16 -5.20
CA PHE A 103 6.47 0.77 -4.80
C PHE A 103 5.15 0.03 -4.55
N ILE A 104 4.72 -0.81 -5.49
CA ILE A 104 3.44 -1.55 -5.37
C ILE A 104 3.49 -2.57 -4.24
N ILE A 105 4.59 -3.33 -4.10
CA ILE A 105 4.77 -4.29 -3.01
C ILE A 105 4.69 -3.56 -1.67
N ASN A 106 5.43 -2.46 -1.54
CA ASN A 106 5.53 -1.71 -0.30
C ASN A 106 4.21 -1.02 0.08
N CYS A 107 3.48 -0.50 -0.89
CA CYS A 107 2.13 0.03 -0.68
C CYS A 107 1.15 -1.08 -0.28
N SER A 108 1.26 -2.27 -0.86
CA SER A 108 0.44 -3.44 -0.50
C SER A 108 0.70 -3.90 0.94
N ILE A 109 1.96 -3.85 1.39
CA ILE A 109 2.31 -4.13 2.79
C ILE A 109 1.75 -3.05 3.72
N GLY A 110 1.81 -1.78 3.32
CA GLY A 110 1.22 -0.66 4.06
C GLY A 110 -0.25 -0.86 4.35
N LEU A 111 -1.05 -1.28 3.35
CA LEU A 111 -2.48 -1.51 3.49
C LEU A 111 -2.87 -2.61 4.49
N ILE A 112 -1.95 -3.53 4.77
CA ILE A 112 -2.15 -4.70 5.65
C ILE A 112 -1.56 -4.44 7.05
N THR A 113 -0.54 -3.59 7.14
CA THR A 113 0.16 -3.30 8.40
C THR A 113 -0.75 -2.48 9.32
N PRO A 114 -0.72 -2.69 10.66
CA PRO A 114 -1.63 -2.03 11.58
C PRO A 114 -1.07 -0.71 12.12
N PRO A 115 -1.20 0.40 11.36
CA PRO A 115 -1.56 1.69 11.99
C PRO A 115 -2.92 2.24 11.55
N ILE A 116 -3.35 2.02 10.31
CA ILE A 116 -4.75 2.20 9.87
C ILE A 116 -5.29 0.86 9.33
N GLY A 117 -4.47 0.14 8.56
CA GLY A 117 -4.79 -1.20 8.06
C GLY A 117 -6.10 -1.21 7.26
N ASN A 118 -6.23 -0.36 6.23
CA ASN A 118 -7.47 -0.19 5.48
C ASN A 118 -8.08 -1.52 5.03
N VAL A 119 -7.28 -2.37 4.39
CA VAL A 119 -7.74 -3.68 3.91
C VAL A 119 -8.10 -4.59 5.08
N LEU A 120 -7.34 -4.51 6.17
CA LEU A 120 -7.62 -5.28 7.38
C LEU A 120 -8.91 -4.83 8.06
N ASN A 121 -9.19 -3.53 8.13
CA ASN A 121 -10.40 -2.95 8.69
C ASN A 121 -11.64 -3.38 7.88
N VAL A 122 -11.52 -3.36 6.55
CA VAL A 122 -12.53 -3.87 5.60
C VAL A 122 -12.81 -5.36 5.84
N ILE A 123 -11.77 -6.20 5.91
CA ILE A 123 -11.91 -7.65 6.13
C ILE A 123 -12.49 -7.94 7.52
N SER A 124 -12.06 -7.21 8.55
CA SER A 124 -12.60 -7.32 9.91
C SER A 124 -14.11 -7.04 9.93
N GLY A 125 -14.55 -6.02 9.17
CA GLY A 125 -15.95 -5.68 8.96
C GLY A 125 -16.75 -6.76 8.24
N VAL A 126 -16.19 -7.38 7.19
CA VAL A 126 -16.82 -8.50 6.46
C VAL A 126 -16.95 -9.73 7.37
N ALA A 127 -15.86 -10.13 8.01
CA ALA A 127 -15.77 -11.32 8.83
C ALA A 127 -16.47 -11.17 10.19
N LYS A 128 -16.90 -9.95 10.54
CA LYS A 128 -17.44 -9.58 11.87
C LYS A 128 -16.49 -9.96 13.01
N LEU A 129 -15.19 -9.86 12.75
CA LEU A 129 -14.14 -10.11 13.72
C LEU A 129 -13.70 -8.80 14.35
N LYS A 130 -13.21 -8.85 15.59
CA LYS A 130 -12.58 -7.68 16.19
C LYS A 130 -11.29 -7.38 15.43
N PHE A 131 -11.01 -6.10 15.22
CA PHE A 131 -9.79 -5.64 14.54
C PHE A 131 -8.52 -6.23 15.17
N ASP A 132 -8.46 -6.32 16.51
CA ASP A 132 -7.33 -6.93 17.25
C ASP A 132 -7.08 -8.40 16.89
N ASP A 133 -8.15 -9.19 16.71
CA ASP A 133 -8.06 -10.61 16.33
C ASP A 133 -7.56 -10.75 14.88
N ALA A 134 -8.03 -9.88 13.99
CA ALA A 134 -7.58 -9.85 12.60
C ALA A 134 -6.10 -9.43 12.49
N VAL A 135 -5.68 -8.43 13.27
CA VAL A 135 -4.28 -7.98 13.37
C VAL A 135 -3.37 -9.11 13.84
N ARG A 136 -3.73 -9.81 14.92
CA ARG A 136 -2.94 -10.96 15.41
C ARG A 136 -2.85 -12.08 14.38
N GLY A 137 -3.94 -12.37 13.67
CA GLY A 137 -3.95 -13.40 12.63
C GLY A 137 -3.06 -13.07 11.44
N VAL A 138 -2.98 -11.78 11.07
CA VAL A 138 -2.23 -11.30 9.90
C VAL A 138 -0.78 -10.94 10.23
N PHE A 139 -0.45 -10.74 11.51
CA PHE A 139 0.91 -10.47 11.98
C PHE A 139 2.00 -11.41 11.42
N PRO A 140 1.85 -12.76 11.46
CA PRO A 140 2.85 -13.66 10.86
C PRO A 140 3.02 -13.45 9.36
N TYR A 141 1.95 -13.11 8.64
CA TYR A 141 2.01 -12.83 7.20
C TYR A 141 2.72 -11.51 6.90
N VAL A 142 2.43 -10.46 7.67
CA VAL A 142 3.11 -9.16 7.58
C VAL A 142 4.61 -9.30 7.83
N LEU A 143 5.00 -10.14 8.80
CA LEU A 143 6.41 -10.41 9.10
C LEU A 143 7.14 -11.08 7.91
N VAL A 144 6.48 -12.03 7.24
CA VAL A 144 7.01 -12.63 6.00
C VAL A 144 7.15 -11.59 4.89
N LEU A 145 6.16 -10.72 4.72
CA LEU A 145 6.21 -9.66 3.70
C LEU A 145 7.33 -8.64 3.95
N TYR A 146 7.55 -8.24 5.20
CA TYR A 146 8.69 -7.41 5.57
C TYR A 146 10.03 -8.09 5.29
N SER A 147 10.12 -9.39 5.61
CA SER A 147 11.31 -10.19 5.33
C SER A 147 11.58 -10.25 3.82
N LEU A 148 10.53 -10.43 3.02
CA LEU A 148 10.58 -10.44 1.56
C LEU A 148 11.04 -9.07 1.02
N LEU A 149 10.55 -7.98 1.59
CA LEU A 149 10.95 -6.62 1.22
C LEU A 149 12.44 -6.38 1.50
N VAL A 150 12.95 -6.81 2.66
CA VAL A 150 14.39 -6.76 2.97
C VAL A 150 15.19 -7.56 1.94
N VAL A 151 14.76 -8.78 1.61
CA VAL A 151 15.42 -9.61 0.59
C VAL A 151 15.46 -8.91 -0.77
N PHE A 152 14.36 -8.27 -1.19
CA PHE A 152 14.31 -7.53 -2.45
C PHE A 152 15.19 -6.28 -2.46
N VAL A 153 15.33 -5.59 -1.33
CA VAL A 153 16.26 -4.44 -1.20
C VAL A 153 17.72 -4.89 -1.35
N PHE A 154 18.09 -6.05 -0.81
CA PHE A 154 19.48 -6.55 -0.87
C PHE A 154 19.80 -7.35 -2.13
N ILE A 155 18.80 -7.92 -2.82
CA ILE A 155 18.95 -8.70 -4.04
C ILE A 155 18.02 -8.12 -5.13
N PRO A 156 18.40 -6.97 -5.75
CA PRO A 156 17.60 -6.36 -6.82
C PRO A 156 17.47 -7.28 -8.04
N ASP A 157 18.44 -8.18 -8.25
CA ASP A 157 18.40 -9.17 -9.33
C ASP A 157 17.18 -10.09 -9.26
N LEU A 158 16.57 -10.35 -8.09
CA LEU A 158 15.39 -11.21 -8.03
C LEU A 158 14.17 -10.60 -8.76
N ILE A 159 14.13 -9.27 -8.89
CA ILE A 159 13.08 -8.53 -9.58
C ILE A 159 13.45 -8.31 -11.06
N ILE A 160 14.74 -8.10 -11.36
CA ILE A 160 15.23 -7.76 -12.69
C ILE A 160 15.44 -9.02 -13.57
N LEU A 161 15.78 -10.16 -12.97
CA LEU A 161 16.03 -11.43 -13.68
C LEU A 161 14.78 -11.99 -14.40
N PRO A 162 13.59 -12.09 -13.78
CA PRO A 162 12.38 -12.53 -14.50
C PRO A 162 11.93 -11.50 -15.55
N LEU A 163 12.19 -10.21 -15.33
CA LEU A 163 11.88 -9.15 -16.29
C LEU A 163 12.72 -9.27 -17.58
N LYS A 164 14.00 -9.65 -17.46
CA LYS A 164 14.89 -9.98 -18.59
C LYS A 164 14.50 -11.24 -19.36
N TRP A 165 13.64 -12.08 -18.78
CA TRP A 165 13.18 -13.33 -19.38
C TRP A 165 11.84 -13.18 -20.12
N ILE A 166 11.10 -12.10 -19.84
CA ILE A 166 9.80 -11.77 -20.43
C ILE A 166 9.92 -10.79 -21.62
N ASN A 167 11.03 -10.05 -21.72
CA ASN A 167 11.42 -9.22 -22.87
C ASN A 167 12.38 -9.97 -23.79
#